data_AF-A0A0G2DXN8-F1
#
_entry.id   AF-A0A0G2DXN8-F1
#
_cell.length_a   1.000
_cell.length_b   1.000
_cell.length_c   1.000
_cell.angle_alpha   90.00
_cell.angle_beta   90.00
_cell.angle_gamma   90.00
#
_symmetry.space_group_name_H-M   'P 1'
#
loop_
_entity.id
_entity.type
_entity.pdbx_description
1 polymer ?
#
loop_
_entity_poly.entity_id
_entity_poly.type
_entity_poly.pdbx_seq_one_letter_code
_entity_poly.pdbx_strand_id
1 'polypeptide(L)'
;MCYSCSDISDTVSVNDTETPTNFTLPSGIWAGQTVLTATGTGADTNYNDTLFDFEALMLNYASNCHATGDQASPTDDCSYPQTPFAVRCSLHPCLRTYGANVTGSVYTETLVSSTNLPHSRSETNGYMWSLATEPVLQAGVWRSCNATTSPTSANVFAVDPTTNTLVPSQSRASTDNLTYYPEACIWAYNFGAALSLQEYLSNMLSGNTLQFYATPTALVGDLWLENLYRNGTADAASVRAYMDGLTDSMSANMRARGDTPPAGYAAGTPLVAKTCVRVRWAWLALPAALAALALGFLAALVAAVRAWEVDRGNPRVAGWKSSALVPLFHGLDGGRMPMVERHRRRGTDDDADAGGLSSAVSRSEMQEIARRTRVRLDHEGRGLRFVETSVPAAESEVKPVGEPGQYSSAGDEQRYSLLTSDGGAPEVNPRPRPMSWMSQRSVSPMSHQARDGD
;
A
#
# COMPACT_ATOMS: atom_id res chain seq x y z
N MET A 1 16.08 -20.37 2.60
CA MET A 1 16.60 -20.36 3.98
C MET A 1 16.04 -21.58 4.68
N CYS A 2 16.81 -22.22 5.55
CA CYS A 2 16.37 -23.34 6.37
C CYS A 2 16.62 -23.06 7.84
N TYR A 3 16.03 -23.87 8.70
CA TYR A 3 16.24 -23.77 10.14
C TYR A 3 16.34 -25.16 10.77
N SER A 4 16.88 -25.19 11.97
CA SER A 4 16.83 -26.32 12.90
C SER A 4 16.60 -25.77 14.30
N CYS A 5 15.73 -26.42 15.07
CA CYS A 5 15.46 -26.07 16.46
C CYS A 5 15.59 -27.30 17.35
N SER A 6 16.19 -27.11 18.51
CA SER A 6 16.26 -28.10 19.59
C SER A 6 15.57 -27.54 20.84
N ASP A 7 14.76 -28.37 21.48
CA ASP A 7 14.31 -28.13 22.84
C ASP A 7 15.52 -28.23 23.78
N ILE A 8 15.73 -27.19 24.59
CA ILE A 8 16.81 -27.09 25.58
C ILE A 8 16.24 -26.81 26.98
N SER A 9 14.97 -27.14 27.21
CA SER A 9 14.27 -26.90 28.48
C SER A 9 14.91 -27.66 29.65
N ASP A 10 15.62 -28.76 29.37
CA ASP A 10 16.40 -29.53 30.35
C ASP A 10 17.64 -28.78 30.86
N THR A 11 18.10 -27.75 30.15
CA THR A 11 19.23 -26.90 30.55
C THR A 11 18.83 -25.71 31.43
N VAL A 12 17.52 -25.50 31.64
CA VAL A 12 17.00 -24.38 32.44
C VAL A 12 17.33 -24.61 33.92
N SER A 13 18.05 -23.67 34.52
CA SER A 13 18.26 -23.63 35.96
C SER A 13 17.21 -22.75 36.65
N VAL A 14 16.77 -23.19 37.83
CA VAL A 14 15.78 -22.49 38.65
C VAL A 14 16.47 -21.92 39.89
N ASN A 15 16.31 -20.62 40.13
CA ASN A 15 16.75 -20.01 41.39
C ASN A 15 15.59 -20.01 42.40
N ASP A 16 15.44 -21.10 43.14
CA ASP A 16 14.34 -21.30 44.11
C ASP A 16 14.44 -20.43 45.37
N THR A 17 15.53 -19.67 45.53
CA THR A 17 15.74 -18.84 46.73
C THR A 17 15.04 -17.48 46.67
N GLU A 18 14.61 -17.07 45.47
CA GLU A 18 13.93 -15.80 45.25
C GLU A 18 12.44 -16.05 45.01
N THR A 19 11.58 -15.39 45.80
CA THR A 19 10.16 -15.25 45.48
C THR A 19 9.98 -13.88 44.85
N PRO A 20 9.71 -13.80 43.55
CA PRO A 20 9.31 -14.87 42.62
C PRO A 20 10.47 -15.61 41.94
N THR A 21 10.20 -16.84 41.54
CA THR A 21 11.16 -17.75 40.93
C THR A 21 11.71 -17.21 39.60
N ASN A 22 13.04 -17.14 39.50
CA ASN A 22 13.75 -16.77 38.29
C ASN A 22 14.31 -18.01 37.59
N PHE A 23 14.13 -18.07 36.27
CA PHE A 23 14.63 -19.12 35.40
C PHE A 23 15.78 -18.57 34.57
N THR A 24 16.85 -19.34 34.42
CA THR A 24 18.04 -18.91 33.67
C THR A 24 18.54 -20.02 32.76
N LEU A 25 19.09 -19.64 31.61
CA LEU A 25 19.83 -20.52 30.70
C LEU A 25 21.35 -20.39 30.92
N PRO A 26 22.16 -21.39 30.53
CA PRO A 26 23.62 -21.31 30.57
C PRO A 26 24.20 -20.11 29.79
N SER A 27 23.48 -19.61 28.79
CA SER A 27 23.82 -18.40 28.03
C SER A 27 23.65 -17.10 28.81
N GLY A 28 23.01 -17.12 29.98
CA GLY A 28 22.69 -15.94 30.78
C GLY A 28 21.34 -15.30 30.46
N ILE A 29 20.58 -15.84 29.49
CA ILE A 29 19.19 -15.46 29.25
C ILE A 29 18.36 -15.83 30.49
N TRP A 30 17.44 -14.98 30.88
CA TRP A 30 16.61 -15.19 32.05
C TRP A 30 15.16 -14.77 31.82
N ALA A 31 14.24 -15.42 32.52
CA ALA A 31 12.82 -15.10 32.54
C ALA A 31 12.29 -15.24 33.98
N GLY A 32 11.29 -14.45 34.35
CA GLY A 32 10.81 -14.39 35.72
C GLY A 32 9.58 -13.50 35.88
N GLN A 33 9.42 -12.88 37.05
CA GLN A 33 8.16 -12.22 37.48
C GLN A 33 7.51 -11.33 36.43
N THR A 34 8.29 -10.51 35.74
CA THR A 34 7.78 -9.53 34.78
C THR A 34 8.23 -9.84 33.37
N VAL A 35 9.13 -10.81 33.18
CA VAL A 35 9.73 -11.19 31.89
C VAL A 35 9.24 -12.57 31.53
N LEU A 36 8.28 -12.64 30.60
CA LEU A 36 7.64 -13.89 30.16
C LEU A 36 8.44 -14.58 29.06
N THR A 37 9.15 -13.81 28.26
CA THR A 37 10.03 -14.34 27.22
C THR A 37 11.27 -13.48 27.14
N ALA A 38 12.41 -14.12 26.99
CA ALA A 38 13.67 -13.46 26.68
C ALA A 38 14.39 -14.23 25.58
N THR A 39 15.03 -13.50 24.68
CA THR A 39 15.82 -14.06 23.59
C THR A 39 17.24 -13.54 23.65
N GLY A 40 18.18 -14.38 23.23
CA GLY A 40 19.59 -14.02 23.16
C GLY A 40 20.25 -14.74 21.99
N THR A 41 21.17 -14.07 21.33
CA THR A 41 22.00 -14.69 20.30
C THR A 41 23.03 -15.58 20.96
N GLY A 42 23.19 -16.80 20.46
CA GLY A 42 24.25 -17.68 20.91
C GLY A 42 25.61 -17.02 20.67
N ALA A 43 26.54 -17.15 21.61
CA ALA A 43 27.90 -16.66 21.44
C ALA A 43 28.74 -17.61 20.56
N ASP A 44 28.14 -18.50 19.77
CA ASP A 44 28.89 -19.46 18.99
C ASP A 44 29.61 -18.74 17.85
N THR A 45 30.87 -18.42 18.11
CA THR A 45 31.78 -17.74 17.19
C THR A 45 32.17 -18.59 15.99
N ASN A 46 31.73 -19.86 15.94
CA ASN A 46 32.01 -20.75 14.84
C ASN A 46 30.99 -20.55 13.71
N TYR A 47 31.32 -19.63 12.81
CA TYR A 47 30.64 -19.40 11.51
C TYR A 47 30.54 -20.62 10.58
N ASN A 48 30.93 -21.80 11.03
CA ASN A 48 31.23 -22.92 10.14
C ASN A 48 30.01 -23.57 9.51
N ASP A 49 28.79 -23.41 10.06
CA ASP A 49 27.60 -24.02 9.45
C ASP A 49 26.32 -23.18 9.56
N THR A 50 26.16 -22.38 10.61
CA THR A 50 24.95 -21.58 10.85
C THR A 50 25.14 -20.12 10.46
N LEU A 51 24.12 -19.55 9.82
CA LEU A 51 24.07 -18.13 9.51
C LEU A 51 23.81 -17.29 10.76
N PHE A 52 22.88 -17.77 11.59
CA PHE A 52 22.38 -17.06 12.75
C PHE A 52 21.75 -18.07 13.71
N ASP A 53 22.03 -17.95 14.99
CA ASP A 53 21.45 -18.77 16.05
C ASP A 53 20.95 -17.90 17.19
N PHE A 54 19.88 -18.35 17.82
CA PHE A 54 19.34 -17.72 19.02
C PHE A 54 18.77 -18.77 19.95
N GLU A 55 18.77 -18.41 21.22
CA GLU A 55 18.07 -19.11 22.27
C GLU A 55 16.89 -18.26 22.72
N ALA A 56 15.81 -18.92 23.09
CA ALA A 56 14.64 -18.29 23.68
C ALA A 56 14.24 -19.05 24.94
N LEU A 57 13.98 -18.31 26.02
CA LEU A 57 13.40 -18.83 27.26
C LEU A 57 12.02 -18.21 27.44
N MET A 58 11.00 -19.05 27.60
CA MET A 58 9.59 -18.68 27.69
C MET A 58 8.96 -19.29 28.94
N LEU A 59 8.01 -18.58 29.55
CA LEU A 59 7.27 -19.03 30.72
C LEU A 59 5.84 -19.39 30.35
N ASN A 60 5.53 -20.69 30.31
CA ASN A 60 4.20 -21.17 29.95
C ASN A 60 3.25 -21.18 31.14
N TYR A 61 1.98 -20.88 30.86
CA TYR A 61 0.89 -20.99 31.82
C TYR A 61 0.18 -22.34 31.69
N ALA A 62 -0.55 -22.72 32.73
CA ALA A 62 -1.42 -23.88 32.64
C ALA A 62 -2.48 -23.67 31.55
N SER A 63 -2.85 -24.75 30.85
CA SER A 63 -3.79 -24.70 29.71
C SER A 63 -5.20 -24.16 30.05
N ASN A 64 -5.55 -24.07 31.33
CA ASN A 64 -6.80 -23.46 31.80
C ASN A 64 -6.71 -21.93 31.95
N CYS A 65 -5.53 -21.32 31.79
CA CYS A 65 -5.30 -19.89 31.96
C CYS A 65 -5.58 -19.03 30.72
N HIS A 66 -6.58 -19.41 29.93
CA HIS A 66 -7.02 -18.60 28.81
C HIS A 66 -7.85 -17.42 29.31
N ALA A 67 -7.35 -16.20 29.18
CA ALA A 67 -8.16 -14.99 29.38
C ALA A 67 -9.12 -14.83 28.20
N THR A 68 -10.22 -15.58 28.21
CA THR A 68 -11.32 -15.37 27.28
C THR A 68 -12.17 -14.21 27.77
N GLY A 69 -11.82 -12.99 27.35
CA GLY A 69 -12.69 -11.79 27.37
C GLY A 69 -13.00 -11.18 28.74
N ASP A 70 -12.60 -9.92 28.93
CA ASP A 70 -13.04 -8.88 29.91
C ASP A 70 -13.21 -9.22 31.41
N GLN A 71 -13.16 -10.48 31.82
CA GLN A 71 -13.17 -10.92 33.21
C GLN A 71 -12.13 -12.01 33.41
N ALA A 72 -10.86 -11.62 33.32
CA ALA A 72 -9.81 -12.34 34.02
C ALA A 72 -10.03 -12.12 35.52
N SER A 73 -11.01 -12.81 36.12
CA SER A 73 -10.96 -13.03 37.55
C SER A 73 -9.78 -13.96 37.76
N PRO A 74 -8.72 -13.53 38.48
CA PRO A 74 -7.58 -14.39 38.76
C PRO A 74 -8.08 -15.53 39.65
N THR A 75 -8.50 -16.63 39.04
CA THR A 75 -8.52 -17.91 39.74
C THR A 75 -7.07 -18.18 40.16
N ASP A 76 -6.85 -18.57 41.41
CA ASP A 76 -5.53 -18.72 42.05
C ASP A 76 -4.49 -19.54 41.23
N ASP A 77 -4.95 -20.32 40.25
CA ASP A 77 -4.13 -21.18 39.39
C ASP A 77 -3.37 -20.43 38.27
N CYS A 78 -3.75 -19.18 37.95
CA CYS A 78 -3.12 -18.38 36.88
C CYS A 78 -2.20 -17.27 37.39
N SER A 79 -1.93 -17.27 38.70
CA SER A 79 -1.09 -16.27 39.34
C SER A 79 0.38 -16.39 38.94
N TYR A 80 0.85 -17.58 38.54
CA TYR A 80 2.26 -17.83 38.22
C TYR A 80 2.42 -18.77 37.02
N PRO A 81 3.38 -18.50 36.13
CA PRO A 81 3.74 -19.46 35.08
C PRO A 81 4.27 -20.75 35.72
N GLN A 82 3.87 -21.89 35.17
CA GLN A 82 4.10 -23.20 35.80
C GLN A 82 5.31 -23.94 35.23
N THR A 83 5.64 -23.72 33.97
CA THR A 83 6.68 -24.51 33.28
C THR A 83 7.56 -23.61 32.41
N PRO A 84 8.89 -23.57 32.64
CA PRO A 84 9.79 -22.94 31.69
C PRO A 84 9.87 -23.80 30.43
N PHE A 85 9.93 -23.15 29.28
CA PHE A 85 10.16 -23.77 27.99
C PHE A 85 11.29 -23.02 27.29
N ALA A 86 12.31 -23.74 26.84
CA ALA A 86 13.46 -23.14 26.20
C ALA A 86 13.80 -23.84 24.89
N VAL A 87 14.22 -23.05 23.91
CA VAL A 87 14.58 -23.52 22.57
C VAL A 87 15.86 -22.86 22.10
N ARG A 88 16.66 -23.62 21.35
CA ARG A 88 17.76 -23.09 20.54
C ARG A 88 17.43 -23.32 19.08
N CYS A 89 17.37 -22.24 18.32
CA CYS A 89 17.06 -22.28 16.89
C CYS A 89 18.22 -21.68 16.10
N SER A 90 18.52 -22.28 14.96
CA SER A 90 19.55 -21.81 14.03
C SER A 90 19.00 -21.72 12.61
N LEU A 91 19.37 -20.66 11.91
CA LEU A 91 19.12 -20.43 10.49
C LEU A 91 20.37 -20.75 9.69
N HIS A 92 20.20 -21.36 8.52
CA HIS A 92 21.29 -21.66 7.61
C HIS A 92 20.84 -21.59 6.14
N PRO A 93 21.72 -21.16 5.21
CA PRO A 93 21.40 -21.16 3.79
C PRO A 93 21.21 -22.59 3.30
N CYS A 94 20.22 -22.80 2.43
CA CYS A 94 19.91 -24.11 1.89
C CYS A 94 19.29 -23.99 0.49
N LEU A 95 19.51 -25.02 -0.32
CA LEU A 95 18.89 -25.24 -1.60
C LEU A 95 17.61 -26.03 -1.38
N ARG A 96 16.47 -25.42 -1.67
CA ARG A 96 15.16 -26.08 -1.61
C ARG A 96 14.60 -26.27 -3.02
N THR A 97 14.23 -27.49 -3.35
CA THR A 97 13.53 -27.84 -4.58
C THR A 97 12.05 -27.99 -4.28
N TYR A 98 11.21 -27.33 -5.08
CA TYR A 98 9.76 -27.34 -4.89
C TYR A 98 9.05 -27.91 -6.12
N GLY A 99 8.03 -28.71 -5.88
CA GLY A 99 7.03 -29.09 -6.86
C GLY A 99 5.92 -28.07 -6.84
N ALA A 100 5.67 -27.42 -7.97
CA ALA A 100 4.60 -26.43 -8.11
C ALA A 100 3.43 -27.03 -8.90
N ASN A 101 2.21 -26.80 -8.43
CA ASN A 101 0.99 -27.19 -9.10
C ASN A 101 -0.02 -26.02 -9.12
N VAL A 102 -0.61 -25.77 -10.29
CA VAL A 102 -1.64 -24.74 -10.49
C VAL A 102 -2.94 -25.43 -10.85
N THR A 103 -3.87 -25.47 -9.91
CA THR A 103 -5.22 -26.04 -10.12
C THR A 103 -6.27 -24.99 -9.85
N GLY A 104 -7.12 -24.69 -10.84
CA GLY A 104 -8.20 -23.72 -10.68
C GLY A 104 -7.72 -22.33 -10.27
N SER A 105 -6.62 -21.84 -10.86
CA SER A 105 -5.95 -20.57 -10.52
C SER A 105 -5.34 -20.47 -9.11
N VAL A 106 -5.34 -21.56 -8.34
CA VAL A 106 -4.64 -21.65 -7.06
C VAL A 106 -3.26 -22.25 -7.30
N TYR A 107 -2.22 -21.49 -6.98
CA TYR A 107 -0.83 -21.94 -6.98
C TYR A 107 -0.52 -22.63 -5.66
N THR A 108 -0.01 -23.86 -5.74
CA THR A 108 0.40 -24.66 -4.57
C THR A 108 1.84 -25.13 -4.77
N GLU A 109 2.70 -24.87 -3.79
CA GLU A 109 4.06 -25.42 -3.75
C GLU A 109 4.13 -26.54 -2.72
N THR A 110 4.91 -27.56 -3.04
CA THR A 110 5.26 -28.65 -2.13
C THR A 110 6.77 -28.77 -2.09
N LEU A 111 7.35 -28.85 -0.90
CA LEU A 111 8.79 -29.07 -0.77
C LEU A 111 9.13 -30.49 -1.20
N VAL A 112 10.03 -30.65 -2.18
CA VAL A 112 10.48 -31.94 -2.71
C VAL A 112 11.77 -32.37 -2.03
N SER A 113 12.74 -31.46 -1.93
CA SER A 113 14.02 -31.71 -1.28
C SER A 113 14.60 -30.43 -0.71
N SER A 114 15.45 -30.58 0.31
CA SER A 114 16.18 -29.48 0.94
C SER A 114 17.59 -29.95 1.27
N THR A 115 18.58 -29.20 0.82
CA THR A 115 20.00 -29.49 1.05
C THR A 115 20.68 -28.26 1.59
N ASN A 116 21.38 -28.37 2.71
CA ASN A 116 22.11 -27.26 3.29
C ASN A 116 23.26 -26.85 2.38
N LEU A 117 23.50 -25.54 2.24
CA LEU A 117 24.71 -25.06 1.56
C LEU A 117 25.84 -25.11 2.61
N PRO A 118 26.88 -25.91 2.39
CA PRO A 118 28.03 -25.91 3.27
C PRO A 118 28.76 -24.57 3.22
N HIS A 119 29.40 -24.24 4.33
CA HIS A 119 30.28 -23.10 4.41
C HIS A 119 31.55 -23.34 3.57
N SER A 120 31.98 -22.30 2.89
CA SER A 120 33.07 -22.33 1.92
C SER A 120 33.87 -21.04 2.00
N ARG A 121 35.17 -21.13 1.75
CA ARG A 121 36.06 -19.97 1.84
C ARG A 121 36.16 -19.33 0.46
N SER A 122 35.83 -18.05 0.36
CA SER A 122 36.05 -17.23 -0.83
C SER A 122 37.17 -16.24 -0.63
N GLU A 123 37.78 -15.87 -1.75
CA GLU A 123 38.95 -15.00 -1.82
C GLU A 123 38.62 -13.52 -1.75
N THR A 124 37.52 -13.12 -2.37
CA THR A 124 37.14 -11.72 -2.54
C THR A 124 36.23 -11.24 -1.42
N ASN A 125 35.37 -12.12 -0.92
CA ASN A 125 34.31 -11.77 0.02
C ASN A 125 34.44 -12.46 1.38
N GLY A 126 35.55 -13.18 1.62
CA GLY A 126 35.73 -13.96 2.84
C GLY A 126 34.82 -15.20 2.86
N TYR A 127 34.00 -15.35 3.89
CA TYR A 127 33.20 -16.54 4.15
C TYR A 127 31.90 -16.58 3.33
N MET A 128 31.62 -17.64 2.57
CA MET A 128 30.34 -17.77 1.83
C MET A 128 29.78 -19.17 1.94
N TRP A 129 28.50 -19.36 1.66
CA TRP A 129 27.91 -20.70 1.58
C TRP A 129 27.78 -21.07 0.11
N SER A 130 28.31 -22.21 -0.29
CA SER A 130 28.23 -22.64 -1.68
C SER A 130 28.04 -24.14 -1.82
N LEU A 131 27.33 -24.53 -2.87
CA LEU A 131 27.06 -25.92 -3.19
C LEU A 131 27.00 -26.10 -4.70
N ALA A 132 27.83 -26.98 -5.24
CA ALA A 132 27.65 -27.52 -6.58
C ALA A 132 26.71 -28.73 -6.52
N THR A 133 25.76 -28.79 -7.43
CA THR A 133 24.77 -29.88 -7.49
C THR A 133 24.74 -30.54 -8.86
N GLU A 134 24.56 -31.85 -8.90
CA GLU A 134 24.46 -32.67 -10.11
C GLU A 134 23.36 -33.73 -9.86
N PRO A 135 22.27 -33.77 -10.66
CA PRO A 135 21.87 -32.84 -11.72
C PRO A 135 21.25 -31.52 -11.18
N VAL A 136 20.95 -30.57 -12.07
CA VAL A 136 20.20 -29.34 -11.76
C VAL A 136 18.90 -29.19 -12.53
N LEU A 137 17.92 -28.53 -11.92
CA LEU A 137 16.63 -28.25 -12.56
C LEU A 137 16.72 -26.95 -13.39
N GLN A 138 16.67 -27.08 -14.71
CA GLN A 138 16.71 -25.95 -15.63
C GLN A 138 15.53 -25.99 -16.59
N ALA A 139 14.73 -24.91 -16.61
CA ALA A 139 13.51 -24.81 -17.40
C ALA A 139 12.55 -26.01 -17.20
N GLY A 140 12.42 -26.46 -15.95
CA GLY A 140 11.53 -27.58 -15.57
C GLY A 140 12.06 -28.97 -15.92
N VAL A 141 13.29 -29.10 -16.43
CA VAL A 141 13.90 -30.40 -16.77
C VAL A 141 15.21 -30.57 -15.99
N TRP A 142 15.40 -31.76 -15.42
CA TRP A 142 16.68 -32.11 -14.79
C TRP A 142 17.75 -32.28 -15.87
N ARG A 143 18.84 -31.52 -15.76
CA ARG A 143 19.97 -31.53 -16.68
C ARG A 143 21.25 -31.85 -15.92
N SER A 144 22.10 -32.66 -16.55
CA SER A 144 23.45 -32.88 -16.06
C SER A 144 24.31 -31.63 -16.31
N CYS A 145 25.22 -31.36 -15.38
CA CYS A 145 26.15 -30.24 -15.43
C CYS A 145 27.41 -30.54 -16.24
N ASN A 146 27.67 -31.82 -16.53
CA ASN A 146 28.86 -32.28 -17.27
C ASN A 146 30.15 -31.67 -16.71
N ALA A 147 30.39 -31.85 -15.41
CA ALA A 147 31.60 -31.37 -14.76
C ALA A 147 32.88 -31.94 -15.42
N THR A 148 33.94 -31.12 -15.47
CA THR A 148 35.22 -31.49 -16.09
C THR A 148 36.36 -31.45 -15.08
N THR A 149 37.43 -32.22 -15.28
CA THR A 149 38.63 -32.18 -14.43
C THR A 149 39.57 -31.02 -14.76
N SER A 150 39.35 -30.34 -15.88
CA SER A 150 40.08 -29.15 -16.31
C SER A 150 39.10 -28.01 -16.63
N PRO A 151 39.50 -26.73 -16.44
CA PRO A 151 38.66 -25.60 -16.77
C PRO A 151 38.41 -25.55 -18.28
N THR A 152 37.18 -25.23 -18.67
CA THR A 152 36.78 -24.98 -20.06
C THR A 152 36.08 -23.62 -20.16
N SER A 153 35.72 -23.18 -21.37
CA SER A 153 34.92 -21.95 -21.53
C SER A 153 33.52 -22.04 -20.93
N ALA A 154 32.97 -23.25 -20.78
CA ALA A 154 31.67 -23.49 -20.15
C ALA A 154 31.81 -23.79 -18.63
N ASN A 155 32.87 -24.51 -18.25
CA ASN A 155 33.12 -24.96 -16.88
C ASN A 155 34.27 -24.14 -16.28
N VAL A 156 33.94 -22.98 -15.71
CA VAL A 156 34.94 -22.02 -15.22
C VAL A 156 35.11 -22.04 -13.70
N PHE A 157 34.16 -22.62 -12.97
CA PHE A 157 34.13 -22.60 -11.51
C PHE A 157 34.71 -23.88 -10.93
N ALA A 158 35.82 -23.74 -10.19
CA ALA A 158 36.47 -24.85 -9.50
C ALA A 158 35.71 -25.20 -8.21
N VAL A 159 35.49 -26.49 -8.01
CA VAL A 159 34.77 -27.09 -6.89
C VAL A 159 35.61 -28.23 -6.32
N ASP A 160 35.71 -28.27 -5.00
CA ASP A 160 36.31 -29.40 -4.28
C ASP A 160 35.31 -30.57 -4.30
N PRO A 161 35.65 -31.71 -4.92
CA PRO A 161 34.74 -32.86 -5.04
C PRO A 161 34.43 -33.52 -3.69
N THR A 162 35.19 -33.25 -2.63
CA THR A 162 34.96 -33.80 -1.29
C THR A 162 33.82 -33.08 -0.59
N THR A 163 33.81 -31.75 -0.67
CA THR A 163 32.84 -30.89 0.02
C THR A 163 31.74 -30.37 -0.91
N ASN A 164 31.92 -30.51 -2.23
CA ASN A 164 31.11 -29.88 -3.28
C ASN A 164 30.96 -28.36 -3.11
N THR A 165 31.99 -27.70 -2.55
CA THR A 165 32.03 -26.24 -2.35
C THR A 165 32.95 -25.57 -3.37
N LEU A 166 32.71 -24.28 -3.62
CA LEU A 166 33.60 -23.45 -4.43
C LEU A 166 34.99 -23.33 -3.79
N VAL A 167 36.03 -23.48 -4.61
CA VAL A 167 37.43 -23.31 -4.20
C VAL A 167 37.95 -21.94 -4.63
N PRO A 168 38.57 -21.17 -3.73
CA PRO A 168 39.09 -19.84 -4.04
C PRO A 168 40.33 -19.96 -4.96
N SER A 169 40.56 -18.98 -5.85
CA SER A 169 41.52 -19.06 -6.96
C SER A 169 43.00 -19.31 -6.58
N GLN A 170 43.51 -18.73 -5.51
CA GLN A 170 44.81 -18.92 -4.86
C GLN A 170 44.97 -20.35 -4.31
N SER A 171 43.90 -20.97 -3.80
CA SER A 171 43.93 -22.37 -3.32
C SER A 171 43.88 -23.40 -4.45
N ARG A 172 43.70 -22.96 -5.71
CA ARG A 172 43.71 -23.86 -6.86
C ARG A 172 45.06 -24.52 -7.09
N ALA A 173 46.15 -23.85 -6.71
CA ALA A 173 47.50 -24.37 -6.90
C ALA A 173 47.85 -25.50 -5.91
N SER A 174 47.12 -25.66 -4.81
CA SER A 174 47.39 -26.63 -3.75
C SER A 174 46.45 -27.83 -3.75
N THR A 175 45.45 -27.86 -4.62
CA THR A 175 44.40 -28.89 -4.59
C THR A 175 44.46 -29.71 -5.88
N ASP A 176 45.04 -30.91 -5.81
CA ASP A 176 45.33 -31.74 -6.99
C ASP A 176 44.11 -32.44 -7.62
N ASN A 177 42.90 -32.20 -7.10
CA ASN A 177 41.68 -32.87 -7.57
C ASN A 177 40.49 -31.92 -7.60
N LEU A 178 40.52 -30.93 -8.50
CA LEU A 178 39.42 -29.99 -8.68
C LEU A 178 38.47 -30.48 -9.79
N THR A 179 37.19 -30.25 -9.56
CA THR A 179 36.15 -30.43 -10.58
C THR A 179 35.63 -29.06 -11.00
N TYR A 180 35.38 -28.88 -12.29
CA TYR A 180 34.95 -27.61 -12.86
C TYR A 180 33.51 -27.73 -13.33
N TYR A 181 32.65 -26.85 -12.81
CA TYR A 181 31.22 -26.80 -13.12
C TYR A 181 30.85 -25.55 -13.92
N PRO A 182 29.75 -25.59 -14.69
CA PRO A 182 29.17 -24.39 -15.28
C PRO A 182 28.45 -23.56 -14.22
N GLU A 183 28.27 -22.26 -14.49
CA GLU A 183 27.65 -21.30 -13.55
C GLU A 183 26.28 -21.78 -13.05
N ALA A 184 25.46 -22.30 -13.95
CA ALA A 184 24.08 -22.69 -13.66
C ALA A 184 23.95 -23.94 -12.76
N CYS A 185 25.07 -24.51 -12.32
CA CYS A 185 25.13 -25.69 -11.45
C CYS A 185 25.63 -25.38 -10.04
N ILE A 186 25.92 -24.12 -9.77
CA ILE A 186 26.49 -23.66 -8.51
C ILE A 186 25.50 -22.72 -7.85
N TRP A 187 25.25 -23.02 -6.58
CA TRP A 187 24.45 -22.19 -5.70
C TRP A 187 25.40 -21.51 -4.72
N ALA A 188 25.28 -20.20 -4.57
CA ALA A 188 26.09 -19.46 -3.64
C ALA A 188 25.24 -18.43 -2.89
N TYR A 189 25.51 -18.29 -1.60
CA TYR A 189 24.95 -17.24 -0.74
C TYR A 189 26.10 -16.39 -0.22
N ASN A 190 26.12 -15.13 -0.66
CA ASN A 190 27.25 -14.23 -0.47
C ASN A 190 27.38 -13.75 0.98
N PHE A 191 28.62 -13.56 1.45
CA PHE A 191 28.96 -13.05 2.77
C PHE A 191 28.25 -11.74 3.12
N GLY A 192 28.22 -10.78 2.19
CA GLY A 192 27.62 -9.47 2.46
C GLY A 192 26.13 -9.57 2.77
N ALA A 193 25.39 -10.40 2.03
CA ALA A 193 23.98 -10.65 2.29
C ALA A 193 23.77 -11.36 3.63
N ALA A 194 24.65 -12.32 3.94
CA ALA A 194 24.64 -13.03 5.20
C ALA A 194 24.87 -12.10 6.39
N LEU A 195 25.86 -11.22 6.33
CA LEU A 195 26.19 -10.27 7.39
C LEU A 195 25.04 -9.29 7.64
N SER A 196 24.46 -8.71 6.59
CA SER A 196 23.32 -7.80 6.74
C SER A 196 22.11 -8.49 7.35
N LEU A 197 21.87 -9.74 6.98
CA LEU A 197 20.78 -10.52 7.54
C LEU A 197 21.05 -10.90 9.01
N GLN A 198 22.29 -11.27 9.33
CA GLN A 198 22.72 -11.57 10.70
C GLN A 198 22.58 -10.34 11.59
N GLU A 199 22.99 -9.17 11.13
CA GLU A 199 22.84 -7.90 11.86
C GLU A 199 21.38 -7.55 12.08
N TYR A 200 20.54 -7.69 11.05
CA TYR A 200 19.09 -7.47 11.18
C TYR A 200 18.46 -8.42 12.21
N LEU A 201 18.77 -9.73 12.12
CA LEU A 201 18.25 -10.73 13.03
C LEU A 201 18.79 -10.56 14.45
N SER A 202 20.05 -10.15 14.60
CA SER A 202 20.65 -9.85 15.90
C SER A 202 19.96 -8.67 16.56
N ASN A 203 19.75 -7.57 15.81
CA ASN A 203 18.99 -6.42 16.32
C ASN A 203 17.53 -6.79 16.64
N MET A 204 16.95 -7.73 15.89
CA MET A 204 15.61 -8.22 16.13
C MET A 204 15.54 -9.17 17.34
N LEU A 205 16.51 -10.04 17.59
CA LEU A 205 16.38 -11.16 18.55
C LEU A 205 17.30 -11.05 19.77
N SER A 206 18.38 -10.26 19.71
CA SER A 206 19.35 -10.21 20.80
C SER A 206 18.89 -9.27 21.92
N GLY A 207 18.70 -9.81 23.13
CA GLY A 207 18.42 -9.03 24.33
C GLY A 207 17.00 -8.47 24.42
N ASN A 208 16.09 -8.87 23.51
CA ASN A 208 14.70 -8.45 23.56
C ASN A 208 13.91 -9.32 24.55
N THR A 209 12.96 -8.67 25.22
CA THR A 209 12.12 -9.29 26.25
C THR A 209 10.66 -8.97 26.02
N LEU A 210 9.80 -9.95 26.32
CA LEU A 210 8.36 -9.78 26.40
C LEU A 210 7.97 -9.72 27.86
N GLN A 211 7.34 -8.62 28.26
CA GLN A 211 6.94 -8.35 29.63
C GLN A 211 5.43 -8.30 29.75
N PHE A 212 4.89 -8.42 30.96
CA PHE A 212 3.49 -8.07 31.24
C PHE A 212 3.41 -6.97 32.28
N TYR A 213 2.37 -6.14 32.20
CA TYR A 213 2.20 -5.01 33.12
C TYR A 213 0.97 -5.14 34.06
N ALA A 214 0.01 -6.00 33.74
CA ALA A 214 -1.20 -6.15 34.55
C ALA A 214 -1.73 -7.59 34.59
N THR A 215 -1.87 -8.24 33.43
CA THR A 215 -2.30 -9.64 33.30
C THR A 215 -1.37 -10.37 32.34
N PRO A 216 -1.32 -11.72 32.39
CA PRO A 216 -0.56 -12.52 31.43
C PRO A 216 -0.87 -12.23 29.95
N THR A 217 -2.04 -11.66 29.67
CA THR A 217 -2.49 -11.27 28.32
C THR A 217 -2.25 -9.80 27.99
N ALA A 218 -1.86 -9.00 28.97
CA ALA A 218 -1.54 -7.59 28.81
C ALA A 218 -0.01 -7.44 28.64
N LEU A 219 0.44 -7.81 27.44
CA LEU A 219 1.84 -7.93 27.06
C LEU A 219 2.42 -6.60 26.58
N VAL A 220 3.69 -6.35 26.90
CA VAL A 220 4.50 -5.24 26.42
C VAL A 220 5.80 -5.81 25.87
N GLY A 221 6.08 -5.54 24.61
CA GLY A 221 7.27 -6.01 23.92
C GLY A 221 7.04 -6.02 22.42
N ASP A 222 7.95 -6.68 21.70
CA ASP A 222 7.83 -6.77 20.25
C ASP A 222 6.76 -7.78 19.80
N LEU A 223 6.02 -7.44 18.75
CA LEU A 223 4.97 -8.29 18.16
C LEU A 223 5.49 -9.67 17.72
N TRP A 224 6.75 -9.76 17.32
CA TRP A 224 7.33 -11.04 16.90
C TRP A 224 7.61 -11.96 18.11
N LEU A 225 7.92 -11.40 19.30
CA LEU A 225 8.04 -12.16 20.54
C LEU A 225 6.68 -12.66 21.02
N GLU A 226 5.64 -11.84 20.89
CA GLU A 226 4.27 -12.25 21.24
C GLU A 226 3.84 -13.46 20.41
N ASN A 227 4.14 -13.45 19.11
CA ASN A 227 3.88 -14.58 18.21
C ASN A 227 4.71 -15.83 18.56
N LEU A 228 5.96 -15.66 18.99
CA LEU A 228 6.81 -16.77 19.45
C LEU A 228 6.29 -17.37 20.76
N TYR A 229 5.88 -16.50 21.69
CA TYR A 229 5.39 -16.84 23.03
C TYR A 229 4.00 -17.51 23.03
N ARG A 230 3.16 -17.19 22.03
CA ARG A 230 1.78 -17.69 21.90
C ARG A 230 0.98 -17.62 23.20
N ASN A 231 1.06 -16.48 23.88
CA ASN A 231 0.32 -16.22 25.11
C ASN A 231 0.54 -17.33 26.18
N GLY A 232 1.78 -17.81 26.32
CA GLY A 232 2.15 -18.81 27.33
C GLY A 232 1.80 -20.24 26.98
N THR A 233 1.59 -20.53 25.71
CA THR A 233 1.32 -21.88 25.18
C THR A 233 2.38 -22.33 24.18
N ALA A 234 3.58 -21.73 24.24
CA ALA A 234 4.66 -22.06 23.32
C ALA A 234 5.18 -23.48 23.58
N ASP A 235 5.33 -24.26 22.51
CA ASP A 235 5.94 -25.59 22.56
C ASP A 235 6.88 -25.79 21.36
N ALA A 236 7.55 -26.94 21.32
CA ALA A 236 8.48 -27.24 20.24
C ALA A 236 7.81 -27.29 18.85
N ALA A 237 6.51 -27.58 18.76
CA ALA A 237 5.79 -27.59 17.49
C ALA A 237 5.43 -26.17 17.05
N SER A 238 5.02 -25.29 17.97
CA SER A 238 4.69 -23.91 17.68
C SER A 238 5.91 -23.08 17.31
N VAL A 239 7.06 -23.31 17.96
CA VAL A 239 8.32 -22.68 17.59
C VAL A 239 8.77 -23.12 16.20
N ARG A 240 8.65 -24.42 15.87
CA ARG A 240 8.94 -24.91 14.51
C ARG A 240 8.04 -24.25 13.47
N ALA A 241 6.74 -24.15 13.72
CA ALA A 241 5.80 -23.45 12.84
C ALA A 241 6.14 -21.96 12.67
N TYR A 242 6.57 -21.29 13.75
CA TYR A 242 7.07 -19.91 13.70
C TYR A 242 8.31 -19.79 12.79
N MET A 243 9.28 -20.71 12.95
CA MET A 243 10.51 -20.72 12.15
C MET A 243 10.27 -21.16 10.70
N ASP A 244 9.30 -22.04 10.43
CA ASP A 244 8.80 -22.33 9.08
C ASP A 244 8.33 -21.03 8.41
N GLY A 245 7.42 -20.30 9.06
CA GLY A 245 6.91 -19.02 8.56
C GLY A 245 8.01 -17.97 8.33
N LEU A 246 8.96 -17.86 9.26
CA LEU A 246 10.10 -16.95 9.13
C LEU A 246 10.97 -17.33 7.92
N THR A 247 11.37 -18.61 7.81
CA THR A 247 12.23 -19.06 6.71
C THR A 247 11.54 -19.02 5.35
N ASP A 248 10.23 -19.25 5.29
CA ASP A 248 9.45 -19.13 4.07
C ASP A 248 9.33 -17.66 3.64
N SER A 249 9.10 -16.73 4.59
CA SER A 249 9.08 -15.29 4.31
C SER A 249 10.44 -14.81 3.77
N MET A 250 11.54 -15.21 4.41
CA MET A 250 12.89 -14.90 3.94
C MET A 250 13.15 -15.50 2.56
N SER A 251 12.71 -16.74 2.32
CA SER A 251 12.88 -17.43 1.03
C SER A 251 12.07 -16.76 -0.09
N ALA A 252 10.84 -16.34 0.18
CA ALA A 252 10.02 -15.58 -0.75
C ALA A 252 10.66 -14.23 -1.09
N ASN A 253 11.20 -13.52 -0.09
CA ASN A 253 11.89 -12.25 -0.33
C ASN A 253 13.17 -12.44 -1.17
N MET A 254 13.98 -13.46 -0.87
CA MET A 254 15.17 -13.79 -1.68
C MET A 254 14.82 -14.16 -3.12
N ARG A 255 13.71 -14.86 -3.36
CA ARG A 255 13.23 -15.16 -4.72
C ARG A 255 12.74 -13.92 -5.46
N ALA A 256 12.06 -13.02 -4.76
CA ALA A 256 11.45 -11.84 -5.38
C ALA A 256 12.46 -10.71 -5.65
N ARG A 257 13.53 -10.62 -4.86
CA ARG A 257 14.49 -9.50 -4.89
C ARG A 257 15.95 -9.92 -5.04
N GLY A 258 16.24 -11.22 -5.19
CA GLY A 258 17.59 -11.73 -5.30
C GLY A 258 18.28 -11.29 -6.59
N ASP A 259 19.58 -11.02 -6.48
CA ASP A 259 20.45 -10.54 -7.56
C ASP A 259 20.93 -11.68 -8.49
N THR A 260 20.17 -12.76 -8.59
CA THR A 260 20.46 -13.83 -9.55
C THR A 260 20.39 -13.22 -10.96
N PRO A 261 21.45 -13.37 -11.80
CA PRO A 261 21.45 -12.86 -13.17
C PRO A 261 20.16 -13.29 -13.82
N PRO A 262 19.47 -12.36 -14.51
CA PRO A 262 18.02 -12.23 -14.50
C PRO A 262 17.46 -13.63 -14.48
N ALA A 263 16.94 -14.08 -13.33
CA ALA A 263 16.31 -15.39 -13.20
C ALA A 263 15.36 -15.46 -14.37
N GLY A 264 15.83 -16.10 -15.46
CA GLY A 264 15.43 -15.69 -16.79
C GLY A 264 13.94 -15.79 -16.79
N TYR A 265 13.23 -14.70 -17.13
CA TYR A 265 11.78 -14.75 -17.25
C TYR A 265 11.49 -16.06 -17.95
N ALA A 266 10.91 -17.01 -17.22
CA ALA A 266 10.64 -18.30 -17.82
C ALA A 266 9.65 -17.94 -18.92
N ALA A 267 10.07 -18.12 -20.17
CA ALA A 267 9.24 -17.84 -21.33
C ALA A 267 8.11 -18.89 -21.35
N GLY A 268 7.18 -18.74 -20.42
CA GLY A 268 5.91 -19.41 -20.40
C GLY A 268 4.93 -18.59 -21.21
N THR A 269 3.92 -19.25 -21.75
CA THR A 269 2.78 -18.55 -22.31
C THR A 269 1.93 -18.07 -21.14
N PRO A 270 1.87 -16.75 -20.83
CA PRO A 270 1.00 -16.29 -19.75
C PRO A 270 -0.44 -16.57 -20.14
N LEU A 271 -1.13 -17.39 -19.33
CA LEU A 271 -2.56 -17.59 -19.48
C LEU A 271 -3.26 -16.34 -18.95
N VAL A 272 -3.48 -15.37 -19.84
CA VAL A 272 -4.23 -14.15 -19.49
C VAL A 272 -5.72 -14.48 -19.52
N ALA A 273 -6.39 -14.30 -18.38
CA ALA A 273 -7.85 -14.34 -18.34
C ALA A 273 -8.40 -13.20 -19.21
N LYS A 274 -8.88 -13.53 -20.41
CA LYS A 274 -9.60 -12.58 -21.27
C LYS A 274 -11.07 -12.61 -20.88
N THR A 275 -11.59 -11.47 -20.39
CA THR A 275 -13.03 -11.29 -20.19
C THR A 275 -13.70 -11.14 -21.56
N CYS A 276 -14.29 -12.23 -22.06
CA CYS A 276 -15.08 -12.19 -23.28
C CYS A 276 -16.46 -11.56 -22.98
N VAL A 277 -16.59 -10.25 -23.15
CA VAL A 277 -17.87 -9.55 -23.05
C VAL A 277 -18.71 -9.85 -24.30
N ARG A 278 -19.77 -10.64 -24.15
CA ARG A 278 -20.75 -10.87 -25.22
C ARG A 278 -21.80 -9.75 -25.20
N VAL A 279 -21.61 -8.75 -26.05
CA VAL A 279 -22.62 -7.69 -26.25
C VAL A 279 -23.89 -8.29 -26.85
N ARG A 280 -24.99 -8.25 -26.10
CA ARG A 280 -26.30 -8.65 -26.61
C ARG A 280 -27.00 -7.43 -27.22
N TRP A 281 -26.77 -7.18 -28.51
CA TRP A 281 -27.32 -6.03 -29.25
C TRP A 281 -28.84 -5.83 -29.11
N ALA A 282 -29.60 -6.92 -28.91
CA ALA A 282 -31.04 -6.85 -28.66
C ALA A 282 -31.42 -5.98 -27.45
N TRP A 283 -30.58 -5.97 -26.39
CA TRP A 283 -30.82 -5.16 -25.20
C TRP A 283 -30.49 -3.68 -25.41
N LEU A 284 -29.62 -3.37 -26.39
CA LEU A 284 -29.30 -1.99 -26.78
C LEU A 284 -30.30 -1.41 -27.77
N ALA A 285 -31.08 -2.24 -28.46
CA ALA A 285 -32.06 -1.79 -29.45
C ALA A 285 -33.16 -0.92 -28.81
N LEU A 286 -33.66 -1.28 -27.63
CA LEU A 286 -34.70 -0.52 -26.94
C LEU A 286 -34.25 0.90 -26.53
N PRO A 287 -33.16 1.11 -25.77
CA PRO A 287 -32.71 2.45 -25.44
C PRO A 287 -32.30 3.26 -26.68
N ALA A 288 -31.71 2.63 -27.70
CA ALA A 288 -31.39 3.30 -28.96
C ALA A 288 -32.65 3.76 -29.71
N ALA A 289 -33.69 2.92 -29.78
CA ALA A 289 -34.97 3.28 -30.39
C ALA A 289 -35.67 4.41 -29.63
N LEU A 290 -35.68 4.36 -28.30
CA LEU A 290 -36.24 5.43 -27.47
C LEU A 290 -35.50 6.76 -27.66
N ALA A 291 -34.16 6.73 -27.73
CA ALA A 291 -33.37 7.93 -28.01
C ALA A 291 -33.65 8.49 -29.41
N ALA A 292 -33.74 7.63 -30.43
CA ALA A 292 -34.06 8.03 -31.80
C ALA A 292 -35.48 8.62 -31.91
N LEU A 293 -36.47 8.01 -31.26
CA LEU A 293 -37.84 8.53 -31.21
C LEU A 293 -37.94 9.86 -30.46
N ALA A 294 -37.21 10.01 -29.35
CA ALA A 294 -37.17 11.27 -28.60
C ALA A 294 -36.53 12.39 -29.43
N LEU A 295 -35.42 12.11 -30.12
CA LEU A 295 -34.78 13.07 -31.04
C LEU A 295 -35.70 13.42 -32.21
N GLY A 296 -36.38 12.43 -32.79
CA GLY A 296 -37.36 12.63 -33.86
C GLY A 296 -38.54 13.50 -33.41
N PHE A 297 -39.09 13.23 -32.23
CA PHE A 297 -40.17 14.02 -31.63
C PHE A 297 -39.73 15.47 -31.37
N LEU A 298 -38.52 15.67 -30.81
CA LEU A 298 -37.96 17.01 -30.59
C LEU A 298 -37.82 17.77 -31.91
N ALA A 299 -37.25 17.14 -32.95
CA ALA A 299 -37.08 17.75 -34.25
C ALA A 299 -38.41 18.10 -34.91
N ALA A 300 -39.39 17.20 -34.82
CA ALA A 300 -40.75 17.43 -35.32
C ALA A 300 -41.43 18.59 -34.58
N LEU A 301 -41.25 18.70 -33.27
CA LEU A 301 -41.80 19.78 -32.46
C LEU A 301 -41.17 21.14 -32.84
N VAL A 302 -39.86 21.19 -33.02
CA VAL A 302 -39.15 22.40 -33.49
C VAL A 302 -39.63 22.80 -34.88
N ALA A 303 -39.75 21.84 -35.81
CA ALA A 303 -40.23 22.10 -37.16
C ALA A 303 -41.69 22.58 -37.18
N ALA A 304 -42.57 21.96 -36.39
CA ALA A 304 -43.97 22.35 -36.29
C ALA A 304 -44.11 23.77 -35.70
N VAL A 305 -43.38 24.09 -34.63
CA VAL A 305 -43.38 25.44 -34.05
C VAL A 305 -42.92 26.47 -35.09
N ARG A 306 -41.83 26.19 -35.81
CA ARG A 306 -41.34 27.08 -36.87
C ARG A 306 -42.33 27.22 -38.03
N ALA A 307 -42.98 26.14 -38.47
CA ALA A 307 -43.96 26.18 -39.54
C ALA A 307 -45.20 27.02 -39.14
N TRP A 308 -45.66 26.89 -37.90
CA TRP A 308 -46.78 27.68 -37.37
C TRP A 308 -46.44 29.18 -37.25
N GLU A 309 -45.18 29.52 -36.96
CA GLU A 309 -44.73 30.92 -36.95
C GLU A 309 -44.72 31.54 -38.36
N VAL A 310 -44.35 30.77 -39.38
CA VAL A 310 -44.29 31.24 -40.78
C VAL A 310 -45.69 31.45 -41.36
N ASP A 311 -46.63 30.52 -41.15
CA ASP A 311 -47.97 30.59 -41.75
C ASP A 311 -48.88 31.68 -41.17
N ARG A 312 -48.65 32.13 -39.93
CA ARG A 312 -49.51 33.14 -39.29
C ARG A 312 -49.00 34.57 -39.36
N GLY A 313 -47.86 34.83 -40.01
CA GLY A 313 -47.38 36.18 -40.36
C GLY A 313 -47.25 37.17 -39.19
N ASN A 314 -47.33 36.71 -37.94
CA ASN A 314 -47.43 37.57 -36.77
C ASN A 314 -46.34 37.20 -35.76
N PRO A 315 -45.13 37.80 -35.85
CA PRO A 315 -43.99 37.51 -34.98
C PRO A 315 -44.19 37.95 -33.51
N ARG A 316 -45.39 38.38 -33.13
CA ARG A 316 -45.67 38.97 -31.82
C ARG A 316 -45.99 37.95 -30.72
N VAL A 317 -45.97 36.66 -31.02
CA VAL A 317 -46.30 35.58 -30.09
C VAL A 317 -45.07 34.70 -29.78
N ALA A 318 -43.85 35.16 -30.02
CA ALA A 318 -42.63 34.34 -29.89
C ALA A 318 -41.79 34.56 -28.61
N GLY A 319 -42.22 35.37 -27.63
CA GLY A 319 -41.35 35.76 -26.49
C GLY A 319 -41.93 35.70 -25.07
N TRP A 320 -43.11 35.11 -24.88
CA TRP A 320 -43.90 35.23 -23.66
C TRP A 320 -43.65 34.09 -22.66
N LYS A 321 -43.03 32.97 -23.09
CA LYS A 321 -42.73 31.84 -22.20
C LYS A 321 -41.45 31.99 -21.37
N SER A 322 -40.57 32.95 -21.69
CA SER A 322 -39.29 33.14 -20.97
C SER A 322 -39.20 34.42 -20.14
N SER A 323 -40.28 35.22 -20.06
CA SER A 323 -40.29 36.46 -19.27
C SER A 323 -41.21 36.33 -18.06
N ALA A 324 -40.64 36.16 -16.87
CA ALA A 324 -41.36 36.18 -15.60
C ALA A 324 -42.10 37.52 -15.33
N LEU A 325 -41.84 38.57 -16.12
CA LEU A 325 -42.53 39.86 -16.04
C LEU A 325 -43.98 39.81 -16.51
N VAL A 326 -44.34 38.89 -17.41
CA VAL A 326 -45.70 38.81 -17.97
C VAL A 326 -46.75 38.43 -16.91
N PRO A 327 -46.56 37.37 -16.11
CA PRO A 327 -47.48 37.08 -15.00
C PRO A 327 -47.46 38.15 -13.90
N LEU A 328 -46.36 38.90 -13.76
CA LEU A 328 -46.25 39.99 -12.77
C LEU A 328 -47.12 41.20 -13.14
N PHE A 329 -47.17 41.59 -14.42
CA PHE A 329 -47.93 42.76 -14.87
C PHE A 329 -49.38 42.45 -15.25
N HIS A 330 -49.68 41.24 -15.71
CA HIS A 330 -51.04 40.85 -16.07
C HIS A 330 -51.79 40.11 -14.96
N GLY A 331 -51.11 39.77 -13.86
CA GLY A 331 -51.68 38.99 -12.76
C GLY A 331 -51.93 37.55 -13.16
N LEU A 332 -51.51 36.60 -12.32
CA LEU A 332 -51.85 35.18 -12.49
C LEU A 332 -53.25 34.84 -11.93
N ASP A 333 -53.89 35.79 -11.24
CA ASP A 333 -55.18 35.59 -10.59
C ASP A 333 -56.18 36.64 -11.07
N GLY A 334 -57.32 36.20 -11.61
CA GLY A 334 -58.41 37.05 -12.13
C GLY A 334 -59.15 37.87 -11.06
N GLY A 335 -58.57 38.04 -9.88
CA GLY A 335 -59.14 38.75 -8.74
C GLY A 335 -58.41 40.06 -8.44
N ARG A 336 -58.90 41.16 -9.05
CA ARG A 336 -58.72 42.56 -8.61
C ARG A 336 -57.39 42.91 -7.91
N MET A 337 -56.40 43.37 -8.68
CA MET A 337 -55.34 44.24 -8.16
C MET A 337 -55.39 45.62 -8.83
N PRO A 338 -55.42 46.75 -8.10
CA PRO A 338 -55.71 48.10 -8.61
C PRO A 338 -54.44 48.93 -8.90
N MET A 339 -53.27 48.30 -9.03
CA MET A 339 -51.99 49.03 -9.01
C MET A 339 -51.75 49.85 -10.28
N VAL A 340 -52.20 49.36 -11.45
CA VAL A 340 -52.10 50.11 -12.72
C VAL A 340 -53.16 51.22 -12.82
N GLU A 341 -54.33 51.02 -12.20
CA GLU A 341 -55.42 52.02 -12.22
C GLU A 341 -55.11 53.25 -11.35
N ARG A 342 -54.33 53.09 -10.27
CA ARG A 342 -53.95 54.22 -9.39
C ARG A 342 -52.93 55.17 -10.02
N HIS A 343 -52.05 54.69 -10.90
CA HIS A 343 -51.15 55.59 -11.63
C HIS A 343 -51.84 56.31 -12.80
N ARG A 344 -52.89 55.71 -13.37
CA ARG A 344 -53.70 56.36 -14.42
C ARG A 344 -54.57 57.51 -13.89
N ARG A 345 -55.01 57.45 -12.62
CA ARG A 345 -55.85 58.49 -11.99
C ARG A 345 -55.12 59.73 -11.46
N ARG A 346 -53.79 59.83 -11.54
CA ARG A 346 -53.04 60.98 -10.97
C ARG A 346 -52.45 61.94 -12.01
N GLY A 347 -52.82 61.81 -13.28
CA GLY A 347 -52.29 62.70 -14.31
C GLY A 347 -53.07 62.64 -15.60
N THR A 348 -54.37 62.97 -15.57
CA THR A 348 -55.15 63.48 -16.71
C THR A 348 -56.58 63.74 -16.22
N ASP A 349 -56.76 64.84 -15.48
CA ASP A 349 -57.97 65.65 -15.67
C ASP A 349 -57.72 66.42 -16.98
N ASP A 350 -58.76 66.56 -17.81
CA ASP A 350 -58.75 67.14 -19.16
C ASP A 350 -58.26 66.22 -20.28
N ASP A 351 -59.09 65.24 -20.65
CA ASP A 351 -59.59 65.04 -22.02
C ASP A 351 -60.33 63.71 -22.11
N ALA A 352 -61.65 63.78 -21.91
CA ALA A 352 -62.57 62.71 -22.23
C ALA A 352 -62.89 62.78 -23.72
N ASP A 353 -62.50 61.76 -24.50
CA ASP A 353 -63.48 60.97 -25.26
C ASP A 353 -62.87 59.78 -26.01
N ALA A 354 -63.53 58.64 -25.77
CA ALA A 354 -63.84 57.53 -26.68
C ALA A 354 -62.73 56.81 -27.47
N GLY A 355 -62.29 55.65 -26.94
CA GLY A 355 -61.54 54.65 -27.70
C GLY A 355 -60.99 53.48 -26.88
N GLY A 356 -61.85 52.77 -26.14
CA GLY A 356 -61.46 51.66 -25.27
C GLY A 356 -61.01 50.39 -26.02
N LEU A 357 -59.73 50.32 -26.35
CA LEU A 357 -58.98 49.05 -26.42
C LEU A 357 -57.77 49.16 -25.51
N SER A 358 -57.66 48.23 -24.57
CA SER A 358 -56.49 48.06 -23.71
C SER A 358 -55.24 47.87 -24.59
N SER A 359 -54.53 48.96 -24.83
CA SER A 359 -53.20 48.96 -25.43
C SER A 359 -52.31 48.10 -24.54
N ALA A 360 -51.94 46.91 -25.03
CA ALA A 360 -50.98 46.04 -24.36
C ALA A 360 -49.71 46.85 -24.09
N VAL A 361 -49.42 47.08 -22.80
CA VAL A 361 -48.25 47.82 -22.34
C VAL A 361 -47.01 47.19 -22.97
N SER A 362 -46.22 47.99 -23.69
CA SER A 362 -45.08 47.46 -24.42
C SER A 362 -44.00 46.94 -23.45
N ARG A 363 -43.13 46.02 -23.90
CA ARG A 363 -42.05 45.47 -23.05
C ARG A 363 -41.13 46.56 -22.48
N SER A 364 -40.82 47.58 -23.28
CA SER A 364 -40.03 48.74 -22.84
C SER A 364 -40.73 49.54 -21.76
N GLU A 365 -42.05 49.69 -21.87
CA GLU A 365 -42.87 50.44 -20.92
C GLU A 365 -43.00 49.69 -19.58
N MET A 366 -43.19 48.36 -19.60
CA MET A 366 -43.13 47.52 -18.40
C MET A 366 -41.76 47.58 -17.72
N GLN A 367 -40.67 47.57 -18.51
CA GLN A 367 -39.31 47.67 -17.98
C GLN A 367 -39.04 49.04 -17.35
N GLU A 368 -39.59 50.11 -17.94
CA GLU A 368 -39.44 51.46 -17.40
C GLU A 368 -40.25 51.66 -16.12
N ILE A 369 -41.48 51.12 -16.04
CA ILE A 369 -42.28 51.11 -14.81
C ILE A 369 -41.53 50.34 -13.71
N ALA A 370 -41.03 49.13 -14.01
CA ALA A 370 -40.29 48.32 -13.04
C ALA A 370 -39.02 49.00 -12.53
N ARG A 371 -38.34 49.80 -13.37
CA ARG A 371 -37.19 50.62 -12.94
C ARG A 371 -37.58 51.76 -12.00
N ARG A 372 -38.80 52.29 -12.12
CA ARG A 372 -39.29 53.39 -11.26
C ARG A 372 -39.86 52.89 -9.93
N THR A 373 -40.41 51.68 -9.89
CA THR A 373 -40.97 51.12 -8.66
C THR A 373 -39.87 50.73 -7.67
N ARG A 374 -39.62 51.57 -6.67
CA ARG A 374 -38.77 51.22 -5.51
C ARG A 374 -39.63 50.56 -4.45
N VAL A 375 -39.43 49.26 -4.26
CA VAL A 375 -40.08 48.48 -3.21
C VAL A 375 -39.07 48.20 -2.10
N ARG A 376 -39.48 48.44 -0.84
CA ARG A 376 -38.75 48.03 0.35
C ARG A 376 -39.41 46.77 0.90
N LEU A 377 -38.60 45.82 1.34
CA LEU A 377 -39.10 44.64 2.02
C LEU A 377 -39.21 44.98 3.51
N ASP A 378 -40.43 45.00 4.05
CA ASP A 378 -40.67 45.24 5.47
C ASP A 378 -41.21 43.99 6.15
N HIS A 379 -40.79 43.77 7.40
CA HIS A 379 -41.13 42.57 8.17
C HIS A 379 -42.24 42.89 9.18
N GLU A 380 -43.49 42.81 8.74
CA GLU A 380 -44.66 43.03 9.59
C GLU A 380 -45.18 41.69 10.14
N GLY A 381 -44.61 41.20 11.25
CA GLY A 381 -45.18 40.22 12.21
C GLY A 381 -45.68 38.84 11.73
N ARG A 382 -45.99 38.65 10.45
CA ARG A 382 -46.50 37.42 9.81
C ARG A 382 -45.71 37.04 8.55
N GLY A 383 -44.66 37.80 8.21
CA GLY A 383 -43.78 37.52 7.08
C GLY A 383 -43.25 38.78 6.42
N LEU A 384 -42.33 38.60 5.48
CA LEU A 384 -41.77 39.67 4.66
C LEU A 384 -42.81 40.11 3.63
N ARG A 385 -43.12 41.41 3.60
CA ARG A 385 -44.00 42.00 2.60
C ARG A 385 -43.28 43.13 1.88
N PHE A 386 -43.45 43.20 0.56
CA PHE A 386 -42.99 44.34 -0.20
C PHE A 386 -43.95 45.52 0.04
N VAL A 387 -43.43 46.60 0.60
CA VAL A 387 -44.16 47.86 0.82
C VAL A 387 -43.57 48.90 -0.12
N GLU A 388 -44.45 49.62 -0.81
CA GLU A 388 -44.04 50.69 -1.72
C GLU A 388 -43.61 51.91 -0.90
N THR A 389 -42.34 52.28 -0.99
CA THR A 389 -41.82 53.45 -0.28
C THR A 389 -42.12 54.72 -1.07
N SER A 390 -43.14 55.47 -0.65
CA SER A 390 -43.34 56.84 -1.13
C SER A 390 -42.28 57.73 -0.50
N VAL A 391 -41.27 58.14 -1.27
CA VAL A 391 -40.29 59.14 -0.84
C VAL A 391 -41.00 60.50 -0.74
N PRO A 392 -41.05 61.18 0.43
CA PRO A 392 -41.51 62.56 0.48
C PRO A 392 -40.55 63.44 -0.35
N ALA A 393 -41.11 64.32 -1.17
CA ALA A 393 -40.44 65.09 -2.22
C ALA A 393 -39.49 66.20 -1.72
N ALA A 394 -38.72 65.96 -0.66
CA ALA A 394 -37.75 66.90 -0.14
C ALA A 394 -36.57 66.16 0.52
N GLU A 395 -35.77 65.47 -0.28
CA GLU A 395 -34.33 65.39 0.00
C GLU A 395 -33.59 65.15 -1.31
N SER A 396 -33.01 66.25 -1.77
CA SER A 396 -32.20 66.42 -2.96
C SER A 396 -30.81 65.79 -2.78
N GLU A 397 -30.31 65.25 -3.89
CA GLU A 397 -28.91 65.39 -4.30
C GLU A 397 -27.85 64.72 -3.42
N VAL A 398 -27.59 63.43 -3.67
CA VAL A 398 -26.30 62.81 -3.36
C VAL A 398 -25.74 62.20 -4.65
N LYS A 399 -24.60 62.77 -5.08
CA LYS A 399 -23.78 62.33 -6.22
C LYS A 399 -23.37 60.85 -6.07
N PRO A 400 -23.29 60.07 -7.16
CA PRO A 400 -22.74 58.72 -7.10
C PRO A 400 -21.24 58.77 -6.79
N VAL A 401 -20.86 58.15 -5.68
CA VAL A 401 -19.47 57.81 -5.33
C VAL A 401 -19.06 56.57 -6.12
N GLY A 402 -17.84 56.61 -6.64
CA GLY A 402 -17.29 55.70 -7.65
C GLY A 402 -17.20 54.24 -7.27
N GLU A 403 -17.04 53.44 -8.33
CA GLU A 403 -16.86 51.99 -8.35
C GLU A 403 -15.83 51.49 -7.31
N PRO A 404 -16.15 50.44 -6.52
CA PRO A 404 -15.16 49.77 -5.70
C PRO A 404 -14.29 48.85 -6.58
N GLY A 405 -12.98 49.05 -6.43
CA GLY A 405 -11.92 48.33 -7.12
C GLY A 405 -11.87 46.83 -6.82
N GLN A 406 -11.20 46.15 -7.76
CA GLN A 406 -10.83 44.74 -7.77
C GLN A 406 -10.26 44.27 -6.43
N TYR A 407 -10.91 43.25 -5.85
CA TYR A 407 -10.31 42.39 -4.83
C TYR A 407 -9.51 41.29 -5.50
N SER A 408 -8.20 41.23 -5.21
CA SER A 408 -7.33 40.11 -5.58
C SER A 408 -7.59 38.92 -4.65
N SER A 409 -7.92 37.76 -5.21
CA SER A 409 -7.99 36.51 -4.45
C SER A 409 -6.58 35.90 -4.33
N ALA A 410 -6.00 36.05 -3.14
CA ALA A 410 -4.90 35.21 -2.67
C ALA A 410 -5.36 34.55 -1.38
N GLY A 411 -5.46 33.22 -1.38
CA GLY A 411 -5.82 32.43 -0.21
C GLY A 411 -6.66 31.22 -0.59
N ASP A 412 -6.13 30.03 -0.27
CA ASP A 412 -6.80 28.73 -0.16
C ASP A 412 -6.57 27.71 -1.29
N GLU A 413 -5.31 27.32 -1.45
CA GLU A 413 -4.95 25.93 -1.77
C GLU A 413 -4.47 25.24 -0.49
N GLN A 414 -5.32 24.44 0.15
CA GLN A 414 -4.95 23.21 0.86
C GLN A 414 -6.20 22.53 1.43
N ARG A 415 -6.76 21.59 0.68
CA ARG A 415 -7.27 20.27 1.12
C ARG A 415 -8.17 19.66 0.05
N TYR A 416 -8.06 18.34 -0.07
CA TYR A 416 -8.81 17.41 -0.93
C TYR A 416 -8.27 17.18 -2.35
N SER A 417 -7.36 16.21 -2.46
CA SER A 417 -7.32 15.24 -3.57
C SER A 417 -6.34 14.09 -3.26
N LEU A 418 -6.84 13.08 -2.55
CA LEU A 418 -6.29 11.72 -2.61
C LEU A 418 -7.46 10.83 -3.01
N LEU A 419 -7.54 10.54 -4.31
CA LEU A 419 -8.16 9.36 -4.94
C LEU A 419 -8.37 9.68 -6.43
N THR A 420 -7.33 9.50 -7.25
CA THR A 420 -7.48 9.06 -8.64
C THR A 420 -6.25 8.26 -9.05
N SER A 421 -6.54 7.07 -9.54
CA SER A 421 -5.66 6.13 -10.22
C SER A 421 -5.54 6.57 -11.68
N ASP A 422 -4.31 6.75 -12.18
CA ASP A 422 -3.94 6.62 -13.59
C ASP A 422 -2.43 6.25 -13.58
N GLY A 423 -1.94 5.22 -14.26
CA GLY A 423 -2.38 4.69 -15.54
C GLY A 423 -1.53 5.27 -16.67
N GLY A 424 -0.21 5.11 -16.64
CA GLY A 424 0.67 5.58 -17.72
C GLY A 424 2.13 5.16 -17.55
N ALA A 425 2.51 4.04 -18.17
CA ALA A 425 3.90 3.67 -18.35
C ALA A 425 4.50 4.49 -19.51
N PRO A 426 5.69 5.11 -19.36
CA PRO A 426 6.41 5.65 -20.49
C PRO A 426 7.31 4.58 -21.12
N GLU A 427 7.20 4.50 -22.44
CA GLU A 427 8.02 3.78 -23.40
C GLU A 427 9.49 4.23 -23.28
N VAL A 428 10.38 3.33 -22.85
CA VAL A 428 11.83 3.60 -22.80
C VAL A 428 12.53 2.91 -23.96
N ASN A 429 13.01 3.73 -24.88
CA ASN A 429 13.78 3.37 -26.06
C ASN A 429 15.25 3.12 -25.65
N PRO A 430 15.89 1.99 -26.01
CA PRO A 430 17.26 1.70 -25.59
C PRO A 430 18.27 2.37 -26.52
N ARG A 431 19.11 3.26 -25.97
CA ARG A 431 20.40 3.61 -26.59
C ARG A 431 21.55 3.05 -25.77
N PRO A 432 22.60 2.50 -26.41
CA PRO A 432 23.74 1.92 -25.73
C PRO A 432 24.63 3.04 -25.17
N ARG A 433 25.06 2.91 -23.91
CA ARG A 433 26.17 3.70 -23.36
C ARG A 433 27.46 2.87 -23.38
N PRO A 434 28.61 3.49 -23.70
CA PRO A 434 29.89 2.82 -23.80
C PRO A 434 30.51 2.56 -22.42
N MET A 435 31.25 1.44 -22.33
CA MET A 435 32.15 1.14 -21.20
C MET A 435 33.25 2.20 -21.11
N SER A 436 33.39 2.78 -19.92
CA SER A 436 34.57 3.57 -19.53
C SER A 436 35.26 2.85 -18.40
N TRP A 437 36.54 2.55 -18.61
CA TRP A 437 37.47 2.05 -17.62
C TRP A 437 37.89 3.19 -16.70
N MET A 438 37.78 3.02 -15.38
CA MET A 438 38.49 3.87 -14.42
C MET A 438 39.25 2.99 -13.42
N SER A 439 40.56 2.92 -13.67
CA SER A 439 41.58 2.49 -12.74
C SER A 439 41.71 3.55 -11.63
N GLN A 440 41.49 3.17 -10.38
CA GLN A 440 41.96 3.94 -9.23
C GLN A 440 43.13 3.20 -8.59
N ARG A 441 44.33 3.79 -8.73
CA ARG A 441 45.48 3.55 -7.87
C ARG A 441 45.22 4.26 -6.54
N SER A 442 45.12 3.52 -5.44
CA SER A 442 45.22 4.07 -4.10
C SER A 442 46.65 3.95 -3.59
N VAL A 443 47.22 5.09 -3.23
CA VAL A 443 48.52 5.28 -2.60
C VAL A 443 48.45 4.83 -1.14
N SER A 444 49.37 3.97 -0.71
CA SER A 444 49.58 3.60 0.70
C SER A 444 50.27 4.74 1.48
N PRO A 445 49.94 4.97 2.76
CA PRO A 445 50.80 5.73 3.65
C PRO A 445 51.84 4.82 4.32
N MET A 446 53.10 5.27 4.27
CA MET A 446 54.22 4.78 5.07
C MET A 446 53.94 4.96 6.56
N SER A 447 54.04 3.89 7.35
CA SER A 447 54.20 3.97 8.80
C SER A 447 55.68 3.93 9.17
N HIS A 448 56.11 4.97 9.88
CA HIS A 448 57.41 5.06 10.54
C HIS A 448 57.46 4.11 11.74
N GLN A 449 58.40 3.18 11.74
CA GLN A 449 58.86 2.49 12.95
C GLN A 449 59.89 3.38 13.64
N ALA A 450 59.54 3.89 14.82
CA ALA A 450 60.50 4.43 15.77
C ALA A 450 61.04 3.28 16.62
N ARG A 451 62.36 3.11 16.56
CA ARG A 451 63.17 2.52 17.63
C ARG A 451 63.05 3.43 18.85
N ASP A 452 62.91 2.84 20.02
CA ASP A 452 63.72 3.19 21.19
C ASP A 452 63.73 1.98 22.13
N GLY A 453 64.91 1.68 22.63
CA GLY A 453 65.14 0.73 23.71
C GLY A 453 65.42 1.48 25.00
N ASP A 454 64.97 0.90 26.10
CA ASP A 454 65.69 0.71 27.36
C ASP A 454 65.08 -0.50 28.08
#